data_AF-A0A496VPF8-F1
#
_entry.id   AF-A0A496VPF8-F1
#
_cell.length_a   1.000
_cell.length_b   1.000
_cell.length_c   1.000
_cell.angle_alpha   90.00
_cell.angle_beta   90.00
_cell.angle_gamma   90.00
#
_symmetry.space_group_name_H-M   'P 1'
#
loop_
_entity.id
_entity.type
_entity.pdbx_description
1 polymer ?
#
loop_
_entity_poly.entity_id
_entity_poly.type
_entity_poly.pdbx_seq_one_letter_code
_entity_poly.pdbx_strand_id
1 'polypeptide(L)'
;MSKKWLLMLCGLALLVNSALAQLPFSETNAELTLKFMVNDKPATSEQTFSASDKINLFAEIKVDASEVGQETSLYAVMMWNSVFFFMKNELGAWQPWSGELNELIARSTKILSETEALEIISGLKGMTGDFVVFVGYKAPQTGEIIYNAKPVTFSVQSVQQIMSNSLHGTTRGMAYFYAKEQGGFEQFTGQHYDELPCSDCHIEQTACTTCHEVPGDSPDNDKCLESCHKRQNTEQQFHPDIHLMDKAAGGAGLKCASCHSAKQVHGDGTPYNSLHENLNNVDCEQSGCHKDITIAGKPMHETHVNDLECAACHVKATMTCYTCHFADGSDFQPPIADWKILVKSKVSGKVTTGNIQTMASGGNSLLVVAPYYGHTISKGSETTCSSCHDSDAVKEYKETGTMTLATWHDADKTISNIKGVVPIPSDWQTALKMDFIAKDENGEWAYEKDEADATQMLFAEPIDVNKMPKF
;
A
#
# COMPACT_ATOMS: atom_id res chain seq x y z
N MET A 1 23.54 25.82 0.67
CA MET A 1 23.36 27.25 0.31
C MET A 1 24.68 27.79 -0.22
N SER A 2 24.70 28.39 -1.43
CA SER A 2 25.49 29.61 -1.71
C SER A 2 25.56 29.90 -3.22
N LYS A 3 24.93 31.01 -3.62
CA LYS A 3 25.43 31.97 -4.63
C LYS A 3 25.57 31.51 -6.10
N LYS A 4 24.48 31.16 -6.77
CA LYS A 4 24.39 31.37 -8.23
C LYS A 4 23.25 32.26 -8.71
N TRP A 5 22.37 32.70 -7.82
CA TRP A 5 21.24 33.58 -8.17
C TRP A 5 21.31 35.00 -7.56
N LEU A 6 22.35 35.32 -6.77
CA LEU A 6 22.44 36.60 -6.05
C LEU A 6 23.53 37.56 -6.58
N LEU A 7 24.12 37.32 -7.75
CA LEU A 7 25.30 38.08 -8.23
C LEU A 7 25.22 38.56 -9.68
N MET A 8 24.01 38.72 -10.23
CA MET A 8 23.82 39.35 -11.55
C MET A 8 23.07 40.68 -11.47
N LEU A 9 23.19 41.40 -10.34
CA LEU A 9 22.68 42.75 -10.15
C LEU A 9 23.64 43.56 -9.27
N CYS A 10 24.77 43.99 -9.84
CA CYS A 10 25.37 45.31 -9.57
C CYS A 10 26.69 45.51 -10.33
N GLY A 11 26.69 46.50 -11.24
CA GLY A 11 27.86 47.34 -11.47
C GLY A 11 28.64 47.14 -12.77
N LEU A 12 28.11 47.63 -13.89
CA LEU A 12 28.73 48.77 -14.59
C LEU A 12 27.74 49.33 -15.63
N ALA A 13 27.46 50.63 -15.52
CA ALA A 13 26.55 51.35 -16.38
C ALA A 13 27.11 51.50 -17.80
N LEU A 14 26.29 51.18 -18.81
CA LEU A 14 25.81 52.11 -19.86
C LEU A 14 25.18 51.33 -21.02
N LEU A 15 24.00 51.83 -21.44
CA LEU A 15 23.24 51.54 -22.67
C LEU A 15 22.31 50.32 -22.64
N VAL A 16 21.08 50.60 -22.19
CA VAL A 16 19.77 50.12 -22.70
C VAL A 16 19.75 48.72 -23.33
N ASN A 17 19.34 47.73 -22.55
CA ASN A 17 18.17 46.94 -22.93
C ASN A 17 17.45 46.44 -21.66
N SER A 18 16.17 46.74 -21.58
CA SER A 18 15.28 46.47 -20.45
C SER A 18 15.19 44.98 -20.13
N ALA A 19 15.86 44.54 -19.06
CA ALA A 19 15.44 43.33 -18.37
C ALA A 19 14.07 43.62 -17.75
N LEU A 20 13.06 42.79 -18.07
CA LEU A 20 11.77 42.82 -17.37
C LEU A 20 12.04 42.69 -15.87
N ALA A 21 11.67 43.69 -15.08
CA ALA A 21 11.78 43.62 -13.64
C ALA A 21 10.81 42.57 -13.07
N GLN A 22 11.18 41.92 -11.97
CA GLN A 22 10.42 40.83 -11.34
C GLN A 22 9.96 41.26 -9.95
N LEU A 23 8.72 40.92 -9.59
CA LEU A 23 8.13 41.25 -8.29
C LEU A 23 7.51 39.98 -7.68
N PRO A 24 7.88 39.57 -6.45
CA PRO A 24 7.32 38.37 -5.86
C PRO A 24 5.89 38.60 -5.36
N PHE A 25 5.04 37.57 -5.39
CA PHE A 25 3.67 37.63 -4.84
C PHE A 25 3.64 38.16 -3.40
N SER A 26 4.65 37.84 -2.59
CA SER A 26 4.78 38.30 -1.20
C SER A 26 4.94 39.82 -1.03
N GLU A 27 5.26 40.54 -2.10
CA GLU A 27 5.37 42.00 -2.13
C GLU A 27 4.15 42.67 -2.79
N THR A 28 3.11 41.89 -3.07
CA THR A 28 1.83 42.31 -3.69
C THR A 28 0.65 41.76 -2.90
N ASN A 29 -0.60 42.07 -3.32
CA ASN A 29 -1.79 41.40 -2.79
C ASN A 29 -2.18 40.14 -3.59
N ALA A 30 -1.35 39.71 -4.54
CA ALA A 30 -1.58 38.49 -5.28
C ALA A 30 -1.25 37.25 -4.42
N GLU A 31 -2.05 36.20 -4.55
CA GLU A 31 -1.87 34.94 -3.82
C GLU A 31 -1.92 33.76 -4.79
N LEU A 32 -1.27 32.66 -4.43
CA LEU A 32 -1.23 31.43 -5.22
C LEU A 32 -1.79 30.26 -4.41
N THR A 33 -2.83 29.62 -4.93
CA THR A 33 -3.35 28.34 -4.47
C THR A 33 -3.00 27.27 -5.48
N LEU A 34 -2.60 26.09 -5.00
CA LEU A 34 -2.21 24.97 -5.86
C LEU A 34 -3.16 23.80 -5.66
N LYS A 35 -3.41 23.10 -6.76
CA LYS A 35 -4.14 21.84 -6.76
C LYS A 35 -3.34 20.79 -7.50
N PHE A 36 -2.82 19.82 -6.75
CA PHE A 36 -2.22 18.61 -7.28
C PHE A 36 -3.26 17.52 -7.41
N MET A 37 -3.27 16.84 -8.55
CA MET A 37 -4.07 15.64 -8.78
C MET A 37 -3.15 14.55 -9.30
N VAL A 38 -3.09 13.42 -8.59
CA VAL A 38 -2.29 12.25 -8.98
C VAL A 38 -3.21 11.08 -9.19
N ASN A 39 -3.17 10.48 -10.39
CA ASN A 39 -4.08 9.42 -10.81
C ASN A 39 -5.55 9.79 -10.53
N ASP A 40 -5.89 11.04 -10.86
CA ASP A 40 -7.22 11.66 -10.71
C ASP A 40 -7.74 11.76 -9.25
N LYS A 41 -6.85 11.60 -8.26
CA LYS A 41 -7.13 11.84 -6.82
C LYS A 41 -6.38 13.08 -6.30
N PRO A 42 -6.93 13.84 -5.33
CA PRO A 42 -6.22 14.96 -4.70
C PRO A 42 -4.90 14.53 -4.06
N ALA A 43 -3.86 15.35 -4.22
CA ALA A 43 -2.51 15.09 -3.72
C ALA A 43 -1.86 16.38 -3.20
N THR A 44 -0.69 16.27 -2.57
CA THR A 44 0.14 17.42 -2.14
C THR A 44 1.56 17.26 -2.65
N SER A 45 2.29 18.37 -2.80
CA SER A 45 3.67 18.37 -3.29
C SER A 45 4.69 17.71 -2.35
N GLU A 46 4.30 17.42 -1.10
CA GLU A 46 5.13 16.74 -0.09
C GLU A 46 5.12 15.22 -0.25
N GLN A 47 4.19 14.68 -1.06
CA GLN A 47 4.11 13.25 -1.32
C GLN A 47 5.25 12.78 -2.24
N THR A 48 5.61 11.51 -2.12
CA THR A 48 6.51 10.86 -3.08
C THR A 48 5.71 10.45 -4.32
N PHE A 49 6.18 10.83 -5.50
CA PHE A 49 5.59 10.45 -6.77
C PHE A 49 6.46 9.45 -7.52
N SER A 50 5.81 8.58 -8.30
CA SER A 50 6.44 7.59 -9.18
C SER A 50 6.36 8.00 -10.65
N ALA A 51 7.31 7.58 -11.46
CA ALA A 51 7.22 7.70 -12.92
C ALA A 51 5.98 6.99 -13.51
N SER A 52 5.36 6.05 -12.79
CA SER A 52 4.11 5.41 -13.19
C SER A 52 2.87 6.29 -12.96
N ASP A 53 2.97 7.31 -12.12
CA ASP A 53 1.86 8.19 -11.79
C ASP A 53 1.52 9.15 -12.93
N LYS A 54 0.22 9.44 -13.09
CA LYS A 54 -0.28 10.53 -13.92
C LYS A 54 -0.44 11.76 -13.03
N ILE A 55 0.48 12.71 -13.15
CA ILE A 55 0.50 13.93 -12.34
C ILE A 55 -0.11 15.10 -13.12
N ASN A 56 -1.08 15.77 -12.50
CA ASN A 56 -1.61 17.04 -12.97
C ASN A 56 -1.40 18.11 -11.90
N LEU A 57 -1.02 19.31 -12.34
CA LEU A 57 -0.78 20.45 -11.47
C LEU A 57 -1.54 21.66 -12.01
N PHE A 58 -2.41 22.21 -11.17
CA PHE A 58 -3.16 23.42 -11.44
C PHE A 58 -2.75 24.50 -10.45
N ALA A 59 -2.66 25.73 -10.93
CA ALA A 59 -2.50 26.93 -10.14
C ALA A 59 -3.78 27.76 -10.21
N GLU A 60 -4.13 28.37 -9.10
CA GLU A 60 -5.14 29.41 -9.01
C GLU A 60 -4.46 30.65 -8.44
N ILE A 61 -4.41 31.71 -9.23
CA ILE A 61 -3.77 32.98 -8.87
C ILE A 61 -4.88 33.96 -8.51
N LYS A 62 -4.92 34.39 -7.25
CA LYS A 62 -5.69 35.58 -6.87
C LYS A 62 -4.89 36.79 -7.31
N VAL A 63 -5.43 37.60 -8.21
CA VAL A 63 -4.76 38.76 -8.80
C VAL A 63 -4.80 39.94 -7.82
N ASP A 64 -3.79 40.81 -7.85
CA ASP A 64 -3.86 42.06 -7.11
C ASP A 64 -5.06 42.89 -7.58
N ALA A 65 -5.91 43.34 -6.65
CA ALA A 65 -7.15 44.05 -6.95
C ALA A 65 -6.93 45.30 -7.83
N SER A 66 -5.74 45.91 -7.78
CA SER A 66 -5.38 47.06 -8.60
C SER A 66 -5.16 46.73 -10.09
N GLU A 67 -5.05 45.45 -10.44
CA GLU A 67 -4.72 44.96 -11.78
C GLU A 67 -5.89 44.23 -12.47
N VAL A 68 -6.94 43.90 -11.73
CA VAL A 68 -8.16 43.28 -12.24
C VAL A 68 -8.80 44.16 -13.33
N GLY A 69 -9.28 43.53 -14.40
CA GLY A 69 -9.91 44.20 -15.54
C GLY A 69 -8.94 44.74 -16.59
N GLN A 70 -7.63 44.52 -16.43
CA GLN A 70 -6.61 44.92 -17.40
C GLN A 70 -6.15 43.71 -18.24
N GLU A 71 -5.87 43.93 -19.53
CA GLU A 71 -5.32 42.90 -20.41
C GLU A 71 -3.85 42.64 -20.06
N THR A 72 -3.49 41.38 -19.82
CA THR A 72 -2.12 40.99 -19.57
C THR A 72 -1.81 39.58 -20.03
N SER A 73 -0.52 39.23 -19.94
CA SER A 73 0.02 37.90 -20.21
C SER A 73 0.24 37.10 -18.93
N LEU A 74 -0.18 35.85 -18.93
CA LEU A 74 0.09 34.84 -17.92
C LEU A 74 1.28 33.97 -18.36
N TYR A 75 2.09 33.52 -17.42
CA TYR A 75 3.29 32.73 -17.66
C TYR A 75 3.31 31.49 -16.78
N ALA A 76 3.86 30.40 -17.32
CA ALA A 76 4.23 29.20 -16.57
C ALA A 76 5.60 28.71 -17.05
N VAL A 77 6.52 28.51 -16.11
CA VAL A 77 7.85 27.97 -16.38
C VAL A 77 8.15 26.82 -15.42
N MET A 78 8.99 25.90 -15.89
CA MET A 78 9.39 24.71 -15.16
C MET A 78 10.89 24.51 -15.30
N MET A 79 11.55 24.17 -14.20
CA MET A 79 12.90 23.62 -14.20
C MET A 79 12.82 22.14 -13.89
N TRP A 80 13.62 21.35 -14.61
CA TRP A 80 13.76 19.93 -14.39
C TRP A 80 15.23 19.58 -14.09
N ASN A 81 15.44 18.87 -12.97
CA ASN A 81 16.75 18.51 -12.41
C ASN A 81 17.69 19.70 -12.23
N SER A 82 17.15 20.92 -12.07
CA SER A 82 17.90 22.17 -11.99
C SER A 82 18.80 22.49 -13.20
N VAL A 83 18.65 21.77 -14.31
CA VAL A 83 19.51 21.90 -15.51
C VAL A 83 18.69 22.27 -16.75
N PHE A 84 17.48 21.72 -16.89
CA PHE A 84 16.63 21.99 -18.04
C PHE A 84 15.56 22.99 -17.67
N PHE A 85 15.38 24.02 -18.50
CA PHE A 85 14.39 25.07 -18.31
C PHE A 85 13.36 24.98 -19.43
N PHE A 86 12.09 25.10 -19.07
CA PHE A 86 10.97 25.04 -19.99
C PHE A 86 10.00 26.17 -19.71
N MET A 87 9.34 26.65 -20.76
CA MET A 87 8.23 27.59 -20.69
C MET A 87 7.02 27.01 -21.42
N LYS A 88 5.81 27.35 -20.96
CA LYS A 88 4.57 26.85 -21.55
C LYS A 88 4.01 27.86 -22.54
N ASN A 89 3.76 27.43 -23.77
CA ASN A 89 3.24 28.30 -24.84
C ASN A 89 1.72 28.41 -24.82
N GLU A 90 1.17 29.25 -25.71
CA GLU A 90 -0.28 29.50 -25.84
C GLU A 90 -1.12 28.26 -26.17
N LEU A 91 -0.53 27.28 -26.86
CA LEU A 91 -1.15 25.99 -27.15
C LEU A 91 -1.12 25.02 -25.96
N GLY A 92 -0.48 25.42 -24.85
CA GLY A 92 -0.31 24.59 -23.67
C GLY A 92 0.85 23.59 -23.77
N ALA A 93 1.72 23.69 -24.79
CA ALA A 93 2.89 22.84 -24.94
C ALA A 93 4.11 23.40 -24.19
N TRP A 94 4.91 22.50 -23.60
CA TRP A 94 6.20 22.84 -23.01
C TRP A 94 7.28 22.92 -24.08
N GLN A 95 8.07 23.99 -24.07
CA GLN A 95 9.22 24.15 -24.95
C GLN A 95 10.47 24.54 -24.17
N PRO A 96 11.68 24.17 -24.64
CA PRO A 96 12.91 24.61 -24.02
C PRO A 96 12.97 26.14 -23.91
N TRP A 97 13.52 26.62 -22.81
CA TRP A 97 13.75 28.02 -22.53
C TRP A 97 15.21 28.22 -22.11
N SER A 98 15.81 29.34 -22.49
CA SER A 98 17.18 29.68 -22.12
C SER A 98 17.32 30.09 -20.65
N GLY A 99 16.22 30.50 -20.01
CA GLY A 99 16.22 31.16 -18.70
C GLY A 99 16.19 32.69 -18.79
N GLU A 100 16.32 33.25 -20.00
CA GLU A 100 16.32 34.69 -20.22
C GLU A 100 14.89 35.26 -20.34
N LEU A 101 14.56 36.28 -19.55
CA LEU A 101 13.17 36.81 -19.46
C LEU A 101 12.68 37.49 -20.74
N ASN A 102 13.59 38.02 -21.55
CA ASN A 102 13.26 38.63 -22.85
C ASN A 102 12.81 37.59 -23.89
N GLU A 103 13.14 36.31 -23.68
CA GLU A 103 12.72 35.19 -24.53
C GLU A 103 11.47 34.49 -23.97
N LEU A 104 10.95 34.93 -22.83
CA LEU A 104 9.80 34.34 -22.19
C LEU A 104 8.53 34.61 -23.00
N ILE A 105 7.81 33.55 -23.34
CA ILE A 105 6.53 33.63 -24.06
C ILE A 105 5.34 33.46 -23.12
N ALA A 106 4.24 34.11 -23.46
CA ALA A 106 2.99 33.99 -22.71
C ALA A 106 2.36 32.60 -22.89
N ARG A 107 1.82 32.07 -21.79
CA ARG A 107 0.90 30.91 -21.81
C ARG A 107 -0.49 31.34 -22.27
N SER A 108 -0.89 32.57 -21.99
CA SER A 108 -2.12 33.16 -22.50
C SER A 108 -2.07 34.67 -22.30
N THR A 109 -2.78 35.39 -23.16
CA THR A 109 -3.05 36.82 -22.97
C THR A 109 -4.56 37.00 -22.82
N LYS A 110 -4.99 37.66 -21.74
CA LYS A 110 -6.40 37.86 -21.41
C LYS A 110 -6.59 39.05 -20.48
N ILE A 111 -7.84 39.50 -20.35
CA ILE A 111 -8.26 40.43 -19.29
C ILE A 111 -8.27 39.67 -17.96
N LEU A 112 -7.55 40.20 -16.96
CA LEU A 112 -7.48 39.61 -15.62
C LEU A 112 -8.82 39.67 -14.92
N SER A 113 -9.24 38.53 -14.38
CA SER A 113 -10.31 38.41 -13.39
C SER A 113 -9.72 38.48 -11.99
N GLU A 114 -10.58 38.54 -10.95
CA GLU A 114 -10.12 38.48 -9.55
C GLU A 114 -9.29 37.21 -9.26
N THR A 115 -9.66 36.11 -9.91
CA THR A 115 -8.99 34.82 -9.80
C THR A 115 -8.73 34.23 -11.18
N GLU A 116 -7.52 33.72 -11.37
CA GLU A 116 -7.04 33.14 -12.62
C GLU A 116 -6.63 31.68 -12.43
N ALA A 117 -7.33 30.78 -13.11
CA ALA A 117 -7.00 29.35 -13.11
C ALA A 117 -6.05 29.01 -14.26
N LEU A 118 -4.98 28.30 -13.94
CA LEU A 118 -3.92 27.93 -14.88
C LEU A 118 -3.57 26.44 -14.75
N GLU A 119 -3.77 25.69 -15.83
CA GLU A 119 -3.24 24.33 -15.92
C GLU A 119 -1.73 24.40 -16.22
N ILE A 120 -0.92 23.96 -15.26
CA ILE A 120 0.54 23.95 -15.37
C ILE A 120 1.00 22.64 -16.00
N ILE A 121 0.61 21.51 -15.40
CA ILE A 121 0.98 20.17 -15.86
C ILE A 121 -0.29 19.37 -16.12
N SER A 122 -0.35 18.74 -17.30
CA SER A 122 -1.45 17.85 -17.68
C SER A 122 -0.87 16.47 -18.00
N GLY A 123 -1.13 15.50 -17.14
CA GLY A 123 -0.78 14.10 -17.34
C GLY A 123 0.71 13.78 -17.44
N LEU A 124 1.59 14.44 -16.68
CA LEU A 124 3.01 14.07 -16.61
C LEU A 124 3.14 12.62 -16.16
N LYS A 125 3.81 11.80 -16.97
CA LYS A 125 4.05 10.37 -16.74
C LYS A 125 5.35 9.94 -17.42
N GLY A 126 6.06 8.99 -16.83
CA GLY A 126 7.28 8.39 -17.38
C GLY A 126 8.56 9.24 -17.21
N MET A 127 8.45 10.47 -16.72
CA MET A 127 9.60 11.32 -16.41
C MET A 127 9.97 11.20 -14.93
N THR A 128 11.26 11.22 -14.63
CA THR A 128 11.82 11.16 -13.26
C THR A 128 12.67 12.39 -12.97
N GLY A 129 12.85 12.71 -11.70
CA GLY A 129 13.70 13.81 -11.24
C GLY A 129 12.94 14.89 -10.48
N ASP A 130 13.63 15.99 -10.24
CA ASP A 130 13.12 17.11 -9.46
C ASP A 130 12.53 18.18 -10.37
N PHE A 131 11.35 18.67 -10.00
CA PHE A 131 10.61 19.68 -10.72
C PHE A 131 10.46 20.92 -9.86
N VAL A 132 10.73 22.08 -10.44
CA VAL A 132 10.56 23.39 -9.82
C VAL A 132 9.69 24.23 -10.75
N VAL A 133 8.54 24.67 -10.28
CA VAL A 133 7.56 25.38 -11.11
C VAL A 133 7.33 26.79 -10.60
N PHE A 134 7.33 27.74 -11.55
CA PHE A 134 6.93 29.11 -11.33
C PHE A 134 5.77 29.48 -12.25
N VAL A 135 4.85 30.27 -11.71
CA VAL A 135 3.73 30.89 -12.41
C VAL A 135 3.67 32.35 -12.04
N GLY A 136 3.15 33.14 -12.97
CA GLY A 136 3.04 34.57 -12.77
C GLY A 136 2.30 35.23 -13.91
N TYR A 137 2.20 36.55 -13.83
CA TYR A 137 1.60 37.37 -14.86
C TYR A 137 2.39 38.68 -15.00
N LYS A 138 2.24 39.34 -16.14
CA LYS A 138 2.83 40.66 -16.33
C LYS A 138 1.96 41.72 -15.64
N ALA A 139 2.53 42.56 -14.79
CA ALA A 139 1.88 43.76 -14.30
C ALA A 139 1.58 44.68 -15.49
N PRO A 140 0.32 45.01 -15.80
CA PRO A 140 0.01 45.83 -16.97
C PRO A 140 0.56 47.27 -16.86
N GLN A 141 0.67 47.78 -15.63
CA GLN A 141 1.07 49.17 -15.35
C GLN A 141 2.58 49.37 -15.37
N THR A 142 3.34 48.45 -14.79
CA THR A 142 4.81 48.55 -14.66
C THR A 142 5.55 47.71 -15.70
N GLY A 143 4.87 46.73 -16.29
CA GLY A 143 5.47 45.74 -17.18
C GLY A 143 6.28 44.68 -16.44
N GLU A 144 6.32 44.69 -15.11
CA GLU A 144 7.03 43.71 -14.28
C GLU A 144 6.38 42.33 -14.36
N ILE A 145 7.13 41.27 -14.06
CA ILE A 145 6.55 39.93 -13.89
C ILE A 145 6.28 39.71 -12.41
N ILE A 146 5.00 39.63 -12.06
CA ILE A 146 4.53 39.27 -10.71
C ILE A 146 4.41 37.75 -10.62
N TYR A 147 5.14 37.11 -9.69
CA TYR A 147 5.30 35.65 -9.68
C TYR A 147 5.49 35.02 -8.29
N ASN A 148 5.38 33.70 -8.18
CA ASN A 148 5.65 32.97 -6.94
C ASN A 148 7.15 32.79 -6.67
N ALA A 149 7.77 33.70 -5.92
CA ALA A 149 9.19 33.55 -5.53
C ALA A 149 9.49 32.34 -4.64
N LYS A 150 8.49 31.79 -3.94
CA LYS A 150 8.55 30.43 -3.38
C LYS A 150 8.05 29.46 -4.46
N PRO A 151 8.93 28.76 -5.17
CA PRO A 151 8.51 27.85 -6.23
C PRO A 151 7.73 26.67 -5.69
N VAL A 152 6.93 26.09 -6.56
CA VAL A 152 6.34 24.77 -6.31
C VAL A 152 7.39 23.72 -6.63
N THR A 153 7.73 22.88 -5.66
CA THR A 153 8.75 21.83 -5.85
C THR A 153 8.15 20.45 -5.62
N PHE A 154 8.48 19.49 -6.48
CA PHE A 154 8.13 18.08 -6.26
C PHE A 154 9.14 17.16 -6.97
N SER A 155 9.22 15.91 -6.53
CA SER A 155 10.16 14.92 -7.09
C SER A 155 9.41 13.69 -7.58
N VAL A 156 9.85 13.14 -8.71
CA VAL A 156 9.31 11.91 -9.28
C VAL A 156 10.41 10.85 -9.32
N GLN A 157 10.25 9.77 -8.55
CA GLN A 157 11.20 8.67 -8.50
C GLN A 157 10.95 7.67 -9.64
N SER A 158 12.01 6.98 -10.06
CA SER A 158 11.85 5.82 -10.95
C SER A 158 11.16 4.67 -10.22
N VAL A 159 10.47 3.82 -10.98
CA VAL A 159 9.86 2.58 -10.44
C VAL A 159 10.91 1.72 -9.74
N GLN A 160 12.13 1.68 -10.29
CA GLN A 160 13.25 0.93 -9.73
C GLN A 160 13.67 1.45 -8.34
N GLN A 161 13.74 2.77 -8.16
CA GLN A 161 14.05 3.37 -6.86
C GLN A 161 12.96 3.05 -5.83
N ILE A 162 11.69 3.19 -6.22
CA ILE A 162 10.55 2.88 -5.35
C ILE A 162 10.56 1.40 -4.94
N MET A 163 10.78 0.50 -5.91
CA MET A 163 10.81 -0.94 -5.66
C MET A 163 11.93 -1.34 -4.70
N SER A 164 13.13 -0.77 -4.85
CA SER A 164 14.26 -1.09 -3.97
C SER A 164 14.00 -0.83 -2.47
N ASN A 165 13.05 0.04 -2.14
CA ASN A 165 12.65 0.34 -0.76
C ASN A 165 11.31 -0.31 -0.34
N SER A 166 10.64 -1.01 -1.25
CA SER A 166 9.35 -1.66 -0.99
C SER A 166 9.52 -3.01 -0.30
N LEU A 167 8.40 -3.62 0.10
CA LEU A 167 8.41 -4.98 0.68
C LEU A 167 8.85 -6.04 -0.33
N HIS A 168 8.58 -5.88 -1.63
CA HIS A 168 9.07 -6.81 -2.65
C HIS A 168 10.57 -6.66 -2.89
N GLY A 169 11.12 -5.44 -2.82
CA GLY A 169 12.56 -5.24 -2.96
C GLY A 169 13.35 -5.62 -1.70
N THR A 170 12.78 -5.41 -0.51
CA THR A 170 13.53 -5.58 0.75
C THR A 170 13.20 -6.85 1.51
N THR A 171 12.03 -7.44 1.27
CA THR A 171 11.45 -8.59 2.00
C THR A 171 11.47 -8.45 3.53
N ARG A 172 11.67 -7.23 4.04
CA ARG A 172 11.98 -6.95 5.46
C ARG A 172 10.85 -7.30 6.43
N GLY A 173 9.64 -7.54 5.92
CA GLY A 173 8.50 -7.85 6.79
C GLY A 173 8.64 -9.19 7.50
N MET A 174 9.22 -10.20 6.85
CA MET A 174 9.46 -11.47 7.54
C MET A 174 10.50 -11.33 8.65
N ALA A 175 11.60 -10.60 8.38
CA ALA A 175 12.60 -10.26 9.40
C ALA A 175 11.97 -9.48 10.57
N TYR A 176 11.15 -8.47 10.28
CA TYR A 176 10.45 -7.69 11.31
C TYR A 176 9.56 -8.55 12.20
N PHE A 177 8.75 -9.46 11.61
CA PHE A 177 7.90 -10.37 12.37
C PHE A 177 8.70 -11.33 13.26
N TYR A 178 9.80 -11.87 12.73
CA TYR A 178 10.65 -12.83 13.43
C TYR A 178 11.45 -12.21 14.58
N ALA A 179 11.76 -10.92 14.49
CA ALA A 179 12.67 -10.23 15.39
C ALA A 179 12.22 -10.26 16.86
N LYS A 180 13.18 -10.43 17.77
CA LYS A 180 12.94 -10.47 19.23
C LYS A 180 12.39 -9.16 19.76
N GLU A 181 12.73 -8.03 19.13
CA GLU A 181 12.21 -6.70 19.49
C GLU A 181 10.69 -6.60 19.31
N GLN A 182 10.11 -7.46 18.46
CA GLN A 182 8.68 -7.58 18.26
C GLN A 182 8.06 -8.74 19.05
N GLY A 183 8.84 -9.44 19.89
CA GLY A 183 8.42 -10.68 20.55
C GLY A 183 8.35 -11.88 19.60
N GLY A 184 9.09 -11.84 18.48
CA GLY A 184 9.18 -12.94 17.52
C GLY A 184 10.08 -14.09 18.01
N PHE A 185 10.21 -15.13 17.21
CA PHE A 185 10.86 -16.39 17.61
C PHE A 185 12.38 -16.29 17.77
N GLU A 186 13.01 -15.22 17.25
CA GLU A 186 14.45 -14.93 17.47
C GLU A 186 14.83 -14.93 18.96
N GLN A 187 13.90 -14.56 19.85
CA GLN A 187 14.15 -14.55 21.29
C GLN A 187 14.51 -15.93 21.87
N PHE A 188 14.08 -17.01 21.21
CA PHE A 188 14.34 -18.39 21.62
C PHE A 188 15.50 -19.03 20.84
N THR A 189 15.60 -18.74 19.54
CA THR A 189 16.62 -19.33 18.68
C THR A 189 18.00 -18.66 18.85
N GLY A 190 18.02 -17.35 19.14
CA GLY A 190 19.22 -16.53 19.11
C GLY A 190 19.85 -16.36 17.73
N GLN A 191 19.18 -16.81 16.66
CA GLN A 191 19.63 -16.70 15.26
C GLN A 191 18.99 -15.48 14.62
N HIS A 192 19.74 -14.73 13.83
CA HIS A 192 19.18 -13.62 13.06
C HIS A 192 18.43 -14.13 11.81
N TYR A 193 17.47 -13.37 11.31
CA TYR A 193 16.61 -13.81 10.19
C TYR A 193 17.41 -14.16 8.92
N ASP A 194 18.48 -13.41 8.63
CA ASP A 194 19.37 -13.62 7.48
C ASP A 194 20.25 -14.88 7.60
N GLU A 195 20.27 -15.52 8.77
CA GLU A 195 20.93 -16.80 8.99
C GLU A 195 19.99 -18.00 8.76
N LEU A 196 18.69 -17.76 8.55
CA LEU A 196 17.71 -18.81 8.42
C LEU A 196 17.63 -19.37 6.98
N PRO A 197 17.42 -20.70 6.82
CA PRO A 197 17.19 -21.32 5.51
C PRO A 197 15.95 -20.78 4.77
N CYS A 198 15.02 -20.13 5.48
CA CYS A 198 13.81 -19.55 4.90
C CYS A 198 13.98 -18.08 4.45
N SER A 199 15.21 -17.54 4.52
CA SER A 199 15.54 -16.18 4.05
C SER A 199 15.74 -16.09 2.52
N ASP A 200 15.73 -17.20 1.79
CA ASP A 200 15.99 -17.23 0.33
C ASP A 200 14.85 -16.67 -0.56
N CYS A 201 13.82 -16.03 0.02
CA CYS A 201 12.72 -15.38 -0.71
C CYS A 201 13.09 -14.00 -1.31
N HIS A 202 14.34 -13.55 -1.15
CA HIS A 202 14.77 -12.21 -1.52
C HIS A 202 14.87 -12.05 -3.05
N ILE A 203 14.27 -10.98 -3.57
CA ILE A 203 14.37 -10.61 -4.98
C ILE A 203 15.67 -9.80 -5.18
N GLU A 204 16.43 -10.08 -6.24
CA GLU A 204 17.49 -9.15 -6.65
C GLU A 204 16.85 -7.81 -7.00
N GLN A 205 17.09 -6.80 -6.15
CA GLN A 205 16.40 -5.52 -6.17
C GLN A 205 16.43 -4.81 -7.52
N THR A 206 17.37 -5.13 -8.41
CA THR A 206 17.57 -4.48 -9.71
C THR A 206 16.99 -5.25 -10.91
N ALA A 207 16.44 -6.45 -10.71
CA ALA A 207 16.02 -7.32 -11.81
C ALA A 207 14.49 -7.35 -11.97
N CYS A 208 13.94 -6.46 -12.81
CA CYS A 208 12.51 -6.50 -13.17
C CYS A 208 12.08 -7.85 -13.78
N THR A 209 13.02 -8.60 -14.36
CA THR A 209 12.77 -9.88 -15.04
C THR A 209 12.39 -11.04 -14.12
N THR A 210 12.56 -10.88 -12.80
CA THR A 210 12.05 -11.86 -11.84
C THR A 210 10.52 -11.94 -11.88
N CYS A 211 9.87 -10.80 -12.13
CA CYS A 211 8.40 -10.74 -12.19
C CYS A 211 7.89 -10.59 -13.63
N HIS A 212 8.61 -9.86 -14.48
CA HIS A 212 8.22 -9.52 -15.84
C HIS A 212 8.94 -10.40 -16.87
N GLU A 213 8.26 -10.78 -17.96
CA GLU A 213 8.97 -11.31 -19.13
C GLU A 213 9.68 -10.17 -19.86
N VAL A 214 8.99 -9.03 -19.98
CA VAL A 214 9.54 -7.77 -20.49
C VAL A 214 9.15 -6.64 -19.55
N PRO A 215 10.11 -5.85 -19.01
CA PRO A 215 9.79 -4.76 -18.10
C PRO A 215 8.70 -3.83 -18.64
N GLY A 216 7.62 -3.68 -17.88
CA GLY A 216 6.43 -2.90 -18.25
C GLY A 216 5.24 -3.73 -18.75
N ASP A 217 5.41 -5.04 -18.97
CA ASP A 217 4.29 -5.96 -19.15
C ASP A 217 3.53 -6.20 -17.83
N SER A 218 2.40 -6.91 -17.91
CA SER A 218 1.72 -7.41 -16.72
C SER A 218 2.30 -8.78 -16.37
N PRO A 219 2.81 -8.97 -15.14
CA PRO A 219 3.44 -10.23 -14.76
C PRO A 219 2.42 -11.37 -14.81
N ASP A 220 2.91 -12.58 -15.12
CA ASP A 220 2.08 -13.77 -15.03
C ASP A 220 1.90 -14.22 -13.58
N ASN A 221 0.78 -14.90 -13.27
CA ASN A 221 0.49 -15.33 -11.91
C ASN A 221 1.53 -16.33 -11.42
N ASP A 222 2.03 -17.21 -12.29
CA ASP A 222 2.97 -18.27 -11.91
C ASP A 222 4.30 -17.68 -11.39
N LYS A 223 4.75 -16.55 -11.96
CA LYS A 223 5.93 -15.80 -11.48
C LYS A 223 5.79 -15.36 -10.02
N CYS A 224 4.57 -15.01 -9.59
CA CYS A 224 4.29 -14.65 -8.21
C CYS A 224 4.19 -15.89 -7.31
N LEU A 225 3.50 -16.94 -7.78
CA LEU A 225 3.06 -18.08 -6.99
C LEU A 225 4.15 -19.13 -6.75
N GLU A 226 4.97 -19.44 -7.75
CA GLU A 226 5.91 -20.57 -7.69
C GLU A 226 7.09 -20.31 -6.74
N SER A 227 7.57 -19.07 -6.69
CA SER A 227 8.78 -18.72 -5.95
C SER A 227 8.49 -18.05 -4.61
N CYS A 228 7.59 -17.06 -4.57
CA CYS A 228 7.41 -16.19 -3.41
C CYS A 228 6.09 -16.43 -2.68
N HIS A 229 4.97 -16.47 -3.41
CA HIS A 229 3.62 -16.63 -2.85
C HIS A 229 3.17 -18.09 -2.80
N LYS A 230 4.07 -18.99 -2.38
CA LYS A 230 3.82 -20.44 -2.34
C LYS A 230 2.62 -20.82 -1.48
N ARG A 231 2.41 -20.15 -0.34
CA ARG A 231 1.21 -20.36 0.49
C ARG A 231 -0.07 -20.07 -0.30
N GLN A 232 -0.10 -18.99 -1.07
CA GLN A 232 -1.23 -18.63 -1.92
C GLN A 232 -1.42 -19.63 -3.07
N ASN A 233 -0.34 -20.22 -3.59
CA ASN A 233 -0.42 -21.30 -4.56
C ASN A 233 -1.11 -22.52 -3.95
N THR A 234 -0.72 -22.93 -2.74
CA THR A 234 -1.36 -24.01 -1.99
C THR A 234 -2.82 -23.69 -1.67
N GLU A 235 -3.14 -22.47 -1.23
CA GLU A 235 -4.53 -22.04 -0.95
C GLU A 235 -5.46 -22.28 -2.15
N GLN A 236 -5.01 -21.95 -3.36
CA GLN A 236 -5.80 -22.12 -4.58
C GLN A 236 -6.10 -23.59 -4.90
N GLN A 237 -5.32 -24.54 -4.39
CA GLN A 237 -5.56 -25.97 -4.58
C GLN A 237 -6.65 -26.49 -3.64
N PHE A 238 -6.78 -25.92 -2.43
CA PHE A 238 -7.79 -26.31 -1.43
C PHE A 238 -9.10 -25.54 -1.60
N HIS A 239 -8.99 -24.23 -1.81
CA HIS A 239 -10.11 -23.30 -1.95
C HIS A 239 -9.84 -22.31 -3.08
N PRO A 240 -10.07 -22.71 -4.34
CA PRO A 240 -9.76 -21.87 -5.48
C PRO A 240 -10.59 -20.58 -5.46
N ASP A 241 -9.93 -19.45 -5.71
CA ASP A 241 -10.58 -18.15 -5.83
C ASP A 241 -11.29 -18.03 -7.18
N ILE A 242 -12.59 -17.74 -7.16
CA ILE A 242 -13.40 -17.60 -8.37
C ILE A 242 -12.88 -16.50 -9.32
N HIS A 243 -12.18 -15.49 -8.79
CA HIS A 243 -11.59 -14.45 -9.60
C HIS A 243 -10.36 -14.96 -10.37
N LEU A 244 -9.52 -15.77 -9.74
CA LEU A 244 -8.27 -16.28 -10.31
C LEU A 244 -8.49 -17.52 -11.18
N MET A 245 -9.48 -18.35 -10.85
CA MET A 245 -9.83 -19.56 -11.60
C MET A 245 -10.04 -19.28 -13.09
N ASP A 246 -9.57 -20.20 -13.93
CA ASP A 246 -9.77 -20.13 -15.39
C ASP A 246 -11.27 -20.06 -15.75
N LYS A 247 -11.59 -19.33 -16.82
CA LYS A 247 -12.97 -19.19 -17.33
C LYS A 247 -13.59 -20.53 -17.73
N ALA A 248 -12.81 -21.44 -18.30
CA ALA A 248 -13.24 -22.80 -18.63
C ALA A 248 -13.59 -23.63 -17.40
N ALA A 249 -13.00 -23.32 -16.24
CA ALA A 249 -13.35 -23.89 -14.93
C ALA A 249 -14.48 -23.12 -14.21
N GLY A 250 -15.10 -22.13 -14.87
CA GLY A 250 -16.20 -21.33 -14.32
C GLY A 250 -15.78 -20.10 -13.52
N GLY A 251 -14.49 -19.78 -13.49
CA GLY A 251 -13.94 -18.56 -12.87
C GLY A 251 -13.94 -17.33 -13.77
N ALA A 252 -13.30 -16.26 -13.31
CA ALA A 252 -13.17 -15.01 -14.06
C ALA A 252 -11.86 -14.92 -14.88
N GLY A 253 -10.87 -15.77 -14.59
CA GLY A 253 -9.57 -15.80 -15.26
C GLY A 253 -8.77 -14.51 -15.09
N LEU A 254 -8.88 -13.86 -13.93
CA LEU A 254 -8.16 -12.63 -13.62
C LEU A 254 -6.71 -12.93 -13.20
N LYS A 255 -5.82 -12.00 -13.51
CA LYS A 255 -4.42 -12.04 -13.05
C LYS A 255 -4.27 -11.35 -11.70
N CYS A 256 -3.19 -11.59 -10.98
CA CYS A 256 -2.84 -10.86 -9.75
C CYS A 256 -2.88 -9.34 -10.01
N ALA A 257 -2.31 -8.89 -11.13
CA ALA A 257 -2.29 -7.49 -11.55
C ALA A 257 -3.66 -6.94 -12.00
N SER A 258 -4.71 -7.76 -12.10
CA SER A 258 -6.09 -7.29 -12.29
C SER A 258 -6.69 -6.70 -11.01
N CYS A 259 -6.18 -7.13 -9.85
CA CYS A 259 -6.59 -6.62 -8.54
C CYS A 259 -5.49 -5.75 -7.92
N HIS A 260 -4.22 -6.10 -8.08
CA HIS A 260 -3.09 -5.33 -7.57
C HIS A 260 -2.56 -4.33 -8.60
N SER A 261 -2.63 -3.04 -8.27
CA SER A 261 -2.03 -1.96 -9.06
C SER A 261 -0.50 -1.97 -8.99
N ALA A 262 0.15 -1.31 -9.97
CA ALA A 262 1.61 -1.16 -9.97
C ALA A 262 2.14 -0.49 -8.69
N LYS A 263 1.39 0.44 -8.08
CA LYS A 263 1.77 1.10 -6.82
C LYS A 263 1.65 0.14 -5.61
N GLN A 264 0.70 -0.77 -5.63
CA GLN A 264 0.57 -1.83 -4.62
C GLN A 264 1.73 -2.83 -4.66
N VAL A 265 2.19 -3.20 -5.86
CA VAL A 265 3.26 -4.17 -6.04
C VAL A 265 4.64 -3.52 -5.90
N HIS A 266 4.94 -2.48 -6.68
CA HIS A 266 6.25 -1.84 -6.64
C HIS A 266 6.46 -1.01 -5.37
N GLY A 267 5.39 -0.59 -4.70
CA GLY A 267 5.43 0.33 -3.56
C GLY A 267 5.07 1.77 -3.94
N ASP A 268 4.97 2.62 -2.92
CA ASP A 268 4.63 4.04 -3.06
C ASP A 268 5.77 4.99 -2.65
N GLY A 269 6.97 4.43 -2.40
CA GLY A 269 8.14 5.13 -1.90
C GLY A 269 8.28 5.10 -0.38
N THR A 270 7.20 4.78 0.35
CA THR A 270 7.21 4.67 1.81
C THR A 270 7.77 3.32 2.23
N PRO A 271 8.77 3.29 3.13
CA PRO A 271 9.23 2.03 3.69
C PRO A 271 8.26 1.51 4.76
N TYR A 272 7.52 0.45 4.45
CA TYR A 272 6.70 -0.29 5.43
C TYR A 272 7.45 -1.50 6.00
N ASN A 273 7.26 -1.80 7.28
CA ASN A 273 7.71 -3.04 7.91
C ASN A 273 6.77 -4.21 7.62
N SER A 274 5.51 -3.95 7.26
CA SER A 274 4.54 -4.98 6.92
C SER A 274 3.55 -4.50 5.88
N LEU A 275 3.03 -5.43 5.07
CA LEU A 275 1.97 -5.11 4.11
C LEU A 275 0.70 -4.60 4.82
N HIS A 276 0.53 -4.97 6.09
CA HIS A 276 -0.60 -4.58 6.92
C HIS A 276 -0.50 -3.14 7.45
N GLU A 277 0.62 -2.45 7.24
CA GLU A 277 0.75 -1.00 7.53
C GLU A 277 0.35 -0.14 6.34
N ASN A 278 0.33 -0.71 5.14
CA ASN A 278 0.09 0.02 3.91
C ASN A 278 -1.41 0.30 3.73
N LEU A 279 -1.78 1.58 3.68
CA LEU A 279 -3.16 2.01 3.42
C LEU A 279 -3.58 1.82 1.95
N ASN A 280 -2.62 1.69 1.04
CA ASN A 280 -2.89 1.43 -0.38
C ASN A 280 -3.15 -0.06 -0.64
N ASN A 281 -3.91 -0.76 0.21
CA ASN A 281 -4.23 -2.17 0.01
C ASN A 281 -5.24 -2.40 -1.12
N VAL A 282 -5.35 -3.64 -1.58
CA VAL A 282 -6.35 -4.01 -2.60
C VAL A 282 -7.74 -3.74 -2.05
N ASP A 283 -8.51 -3.02 -2.83
CA ASP A 283 -9.92 -2.74 -2.56
C ASP A 283 -10.76 -3.34 -3.69
N CYS A 284 -11.76 -4.14 -3.34
CA CYS A 284 -12.65 -4.81 -4.29
C CYS A 284 -13.39 -3.81 -5.20
N GLU A 285 -13.57 -2.57 -4.76
CA GLU A 285 -14.18 -1.49 -5.53
C GLU A 285 -13.23 -0.89 -6.57
N GLN A 286 -11.91 -0.93 -6.32
CA GLN A 286 -10.91 -0.19 -7.10
C GLN A 286 -10.82 -0.64 -8.56
N SER A 287 -11.04 -1.94 -8.81
CA SER A 287 -11.05 -2.51 -10.17
C SER A 287 -12.35 -2.19 -10.93
N GLY A 288 -13.30 -1.51 -10.27
CA GLY A 288 -14.59 -1.13 -10.85
C GLY A 288 -15.60 -2.26 -10.96
N CYS A 289 -15.33 -3.42 -10.35
CA CYS A 289 -16.20 -4.60 -10.38
C CYS A 289 -17.30 -4.57 -9.31
N HIS A 290 -16.99 -4.11 -8.09
CA HIS A 290 -17.91 -4.15 -6.94
C HIS A 290 -18.39 -2.74 -6.51
N LYS A 291 -18.99 -1.97 -7.42
CA LYS A 291 -19.33 -0.54 -7.16
C LYS A 291 -20.54 -0.32 -6.24
N ASP A 292 -21.41 -1.33 -6.11
CA ASP A 292 -22.64 -1.23 -5.33
C ASP A 292 -22.46 -1.95 -3.97
N ILE A 293 -21.67 -1.37 -3.08
CA ILE A 293 -21.37 -1.96 -1.76
C ILE A 293 -22.52 -1.84 -0.75
N THR A 294 -23.45 -0.90 -0.96
CA THR A 294 -24.68 -0.79 -0.17
C THR A 294 -25.79 -1.48 -0.92
N ILE A 295 -25.89 -2.80 -0.75
CA ILE A 295 -26.90 -3.61 -1.43
C ILE A 295 -28.20 -3.56 -0.64
N ALA A 296 -29.12 -2.69 -1.07
CA ALA A 296 -30.42 -2.51 -0.41
C ALA A 296 -31.19 -3.84 -0.27
N GLY A 297 -31.76 -4.09 0.91
CA GLY A 297 -32.47 -5.33 1.22
C GLY A 297 -31.57 -6.51 1.56
N LYS A 298 -30.26 -6.27 1.78
CA LYS A 298 -29.30 -7.27 2.29
C LYS A 298 -28.86 -6.88 3.71
N PRO A 299 -29.49 -7.45 4.76
CA PRO A 299 -29.26 -7.04 6.15
C PRO A 299 -27.79 -7.04 6.60
N MET A 300 -26.97 -7.99 6.12
CA MET A 300 -25.55 -8.05 6.47
C MET A 300 -24.76 -6.86 5.90
N HIS A 301 -25.04 -6.43 4.65
CA HIS A 301 -24.40 -5.22 4.10
C HIS A 301 -24.85 -3.98 4.89
N GLU A 302 -26.14 -3.86 5.15
CA GLU A 302 -26.70 -2.71 5.88
C GLU A 302 -26.17 -2.61 7.32
N THR A 303 -25.92 -3.74 7.97
CA THR A 303 -25.45 -3.79 9.36
C THR A 303 -23.94 -3.65 9.48
N HIS A 304 -23.15 -4.20 8.55
CA HIS A 304 -21.72 -4.43 8.77
C HIS A 304 -20.76 -3.67 7.84
N VAL A 305 -21.24 -3.01 6.78
CA VAL A 305 -20.36 -2.34 5.78
C VAL A 305 -19.36 -1.34 6.41
N ASN A 306 -19.72 -0.75 7.54
CA ASN A 306 -18.86 0.21 8.25
C ASN A 306 -17.90 -0.44 9.25
N ASP A 307 -18.18 -1.65 9.73
CA ASP A 307 -17.45 -2.29 10.83
C ASP A 307 -16.56 -3.46 10.37
N LEU A 308 -16.88 -4.07 9.23
CA LEU A 308 -16.15 -5.20 8.66
C LEU A 308 -15.49 -4.80 7.33
N GLU A 309 -14.29 -5.33 7.08
CA GLU A 309 -13.72 -5.38 5.73
C GLU A 309 -14.44 -6.48 4.91
N CYS A 310 -14.48 -6.32 3.58
CA CYS A 310 -15.11 -7.31 2.69
C CYS A 310 -14.56 -8.72 2.93
N ALA A 311 -13.27 -8.82 3.25
CA ALA A 311 -12.59 -10.09 3.50
C ALA A 311 -13.23 -10.92 4.63
N ALA A 312 -13.68 -10.27 5.72
CA ALA A 312 -14.27 -10.97 6.87
C ALA A 312 -15.45 -11.88 6.46
N CYS A 313 -16.21 -11.47 5.44
CA CYS A 313 -17.34 -12.22 4.91
C CYS A 313 -16.98 -13.02 3.64
N HIS A 314 -16.29 -12.40 2.68
CA HIS A 314 -16.14 -12.94 1.32
C HIS A 314 -14.96 -13.90 1.14
N VAL A 315 -13.90 -13.79 1.94
CA VAL A 315 -12.86 -14.83 1.99
C VAL A 315 -13.49 -16.07 2.60
N LYS A 316 -13.38 -17.23 1.95
CA LYS A 316 -14.02 -18.47 2.44
C LYS A 316 -13.32 -19.01 3.68
N ALA A 317 -12.01 -19.12 3.61
CA ALA A 317 -11.16 -19.65 4.66
C ALA A 317 -9.73 -19.10 4.51
N THR A 318 -8.97 -19.17 5.59
CA THR A 318 -7.55 -18.84 5.65
C THR A 318 -6.74 -20.12 5.85
N MET A 319 -5.52 -20.16 5.32
CA MET A 319 -4.64 -21.33 5.46
C MET A 319 -3.46 -21.04 6.37
N THR A 320 -3.15 -21.99 7.24
CA THR A 320 -2.03 -21.93 8.18
C THR A 320 -1.07 -23.07 7.90
N CYS A 321 0.18 -22.75 7.59
CA CYS A 321 1.27 -23.73 7.74
C CYS A 321 1.45 -23.94 9.25
N TYR A 322 1.14 -25.13 9.74
CA TYR A 322 1.22 -25.44 11.17
C TYR A 322 2.64 -25.84 11.53
N THR A 323 3.20 -25.21 12.55
CA THR A 323 4.59 -25.30 13.02
C THR A 323 5.65 -25.38 11.90
N CYS A 324 6.43 -24.31 11.74
CA CYS A 324 7.67 -24.37 10.98
C CYS A 324 8.76 -25.10 11.78
N HIS A 325 9.37 -26.14 11.20
CA HIS A 325 10.58 -26.74 11.72
C HIS A 325 11.80 -25.90 11.32
N PHE A 326 12.33 -25.17 12.29
CA PHE A 326 13.38 -24.17 12.07
C PHE A 326 14.69 -24.73 11.51
N ALA A 327 15.07 -25.95 11.89
CA ALA A 327 16.41 -26.47 11.56
C ALA A 327 16.56 -26.90 10.09
N ASP A 328 15.47 -27.29 9.42
CA ASP A 328 15.49 -27.70 8.00
C ASP A 328 14.54 -26.90 7.11
N GLY A 329 13.83 -25.91 7.67
CA GLY A 329 12.89 -25.07 6.93
C GLY A 329 11.62 -25.79 6.47
N SER A 330 11.38 -27.03 6.91
CA SER A 330 10.15 -27.76 6.59
C SER A 330 8.99 -27.34 7.47
N ASP A 331 7.77 -27.59 7.02
CA ASP A 331 6.52 -27.37 7.77
C ASP A 331 5.72 -28.66 7.90
N PHE A 332 4.82 -28.72 8.88
CA PHE A 332 3.90 -29.85 8.98
C PHE A 332 2.94 -29.86 7.80
N GLN A 333 2.71 -31.04 7.24
CA GLN A 333 1.85 -31.24 6.07
C GLN A 333 0.76 -32.28 6.41
N PRO A 334 -0.49 -32.07 5.97
CA PRO A 334 -0.98 -30.92 5.19
C PRO A 334 -1.13 -29.65 6.05
N PRO A 335 -1.19 -28.44 5.43
CA PRO A 335 -1.49 -27.22 6.16
C PRO A 335 -2.89 -27.28 6.77
N ILE A 336 -3.10 -26.52 7.85
CA ILE A 336 -4.45 -26.34 8.39
C ILE A 336 -5.25 -25.43 7.47
N ALA A 337 -6.43 -25.89 7.10
CA ALA A 337 -7.40 -25.20 6.26
C ALA A 337 -8.82 -25.25 6.86
N ASP A 338 -9.77 -24.63 6.14
CA ASP A 338 -11.21 -24.57 6.44
C ASP A 338 -11.62 -23.78 7.70
N TRP A 339 -10.70 -23.04 8.31
CA TRP A 339 -11.05 -22.02 9.31
C TRP A 339 -11.00 -20.62 8.71
N LYS A 340 -11.69 -19.68 9.33
CA LYS A 340 -11.60 -18.26 8.99
C LYS A 340 -11.35 -17.49 10.28
N ILE A 341 -10.09 -17.20 10.54
CA ILE A 341 -9.71 -16.40 11.71
C ILE A 341 -10.18 -14.96 11.49
N LEU A 342 -10.78 -14.33 12.50
CA LEU A 342 -11.14 -12.91 12.46
C LEU A 342 -10.37 -12.11 13.51
N VAL A 343 -9.82 -10.99 13.07
CA VAL A 343 -9.11 -10.01 13.90
C VAL A 343 -9.57 -8.61 13.53
N LYS A 344 -9.33 -7.62 14.37
CA LYS A 344 -9.55 -6.21 14.03
C LYS A 344 -8.25 -5.61 13.51
N SER A 345 -8.26 -5.07 12.29
CA SER A 345 -7.09 -4.41 11.69
C SER A 345 -6.79 -3.10 12.44
N LYS A 346 -5.53 -2.89 12.84
CA LYS A 346 -5.12 -1.62 13.47
C LYS A 346 -5.15 -0.45 12.50
N VAL A 347 -4.97 -0.71 11.21
CA VAL A 347 -4.89 0.33 10.18
C VAL A 347 -6.29 0.78 9.75
N SER A 348 -7.20 -0.15 9.50
CA SER A 348 -8.57 0.22 9.09
C SER A 348 -9.53 0.43 10.27
N GLY A 349 -9.21 -0.14 11.43
CA GLY A 349 -10.11 -0.17 12.60
C GLY A 349 -11.27 -1.14 12.45
N LYS A 350 -11.39 -1.85 11.32
CA LYS A 350 -12.47 -2.79 11.00
C LYS A 350 -12.04 -4.24 11.26
N VAL A 351 -13.01 -5.12 11.44
CA VAL A 351 -12.75 -6.56 11.51
C VAL A 351 -12.47 -7.12 10.12
N THR A 352 -11.42 -7.91 10.01
CA THR A 352 -10.93 -8.53 8.78
C THR A 352 -10.51 -9.98 9.05
N THR A 353 -10.11 -10.68 8.00
CA THR A 353 -9.52 -12.01 8.17
C THR A 353 -8.13 -11.90 8.78
N GLY A 354 -7.85 -12.80 9.71
CA GLY A 354 -6.56 -12.99 10.32
C GLY A 354 -5.98 -14.35 9.95
N ASN A 355 -4.86 -14.67 10.56
CA ASN A 355 -4.28 -15.99 10.53
C ASN A 355 -3.54 -16.24 11.84
N ILE A 356 -3.36 -17.51 12.12
CA ILE A 356 -2.55 -18.00 13.23
C ILE A 356 -1.32 -18.67 12.64
N GLN A 357 -0.19 -18.56 13.33
CA GLN A 357 0.99 -19.35 13.03
C GLN A 357 1.60 -19.83 14.34
N THR A 358 1.94 -21.11 14.39
CA THR A 358 2.66 -21.70 15.51
C THR A 358 4.12 -21.91 15.12
N MET A 359 5.00 -21.84 16.10
CA MET A 359 6.40 -22.21 15.99
C MET A 359 6.78 -22.97 17.25
N ALA A 360 7.50 -24.06 17.11
CA ALA A 360 7.95 -24.87 18.23
C ALA A 360 9.33 -25.46 17.92
N SER A 361 10.29 -25.29 18.84
CA SER A 361 11.66 -25.78 18.69
C SER A 361 12.41 -25.70 20.01
N GLY A 362 13.13 -26.78 20.35
CA GLY A 362 14.02 -26.82 21.51
C GLY A 362 13.31 -26.62 22.84
N GLY A 363 12.07 -27.10 22.98
CA GLY A 363 11.23 -26.91 24.16
C GLY A 363 10.47 -25.60 24.17
N ASN A 364 10.74 -24.67 23.23
CA ASN A 364 10.12 -23.35 23.19
C ASN A 364 8.98 -23.30 22.17
N SER A 365 7.91 -22.58 22.48
CA SER A 365 6.75 -22.40 21.60
C SER A 365 6.31 -20.93 21.49
N LEU A 366 5.85 -20.55 20.29
CA LEU A 366 5.31 -19.23 20.00
C LEU A 366 4.01 -19.34 19.22
N LEU A 367 2.98 -18.63 19.71
CA LEU A 367 1.72 -18.41 19.02
C LEU A 367 1.69 -17.00 18.41
N VAL A 368 1.55 -16.91 17.10
CA VAL A 368 1.40 -15.65 16.37
C VAL A 368 -0.03 -15.50 15.87
N VAL A 369 -0.59 -14.31 16.04
CA VAL A 369 -1.87 -13.89 15.42
C VAL A 369 -1.64 -12.60 14.64
N ALA A 370 -2.01 -12.56 13.36
CA ALA A 370 -1.85 -11.37 12.53
C ALA A 370 -2.99 -11.25 11.51
N PRO A 371 -3.24 -10.06 10.93
CA PRO A 371 -4.12 -9.95 9.76
C PRO A 371 -3.59 -10.82 8.62
N TYR A 372 -4.51 -11.31 7.78
CA TYR A 372 -4.15 -12.13 6.63
C TYR A 372 -5.30 -12.17 5.64
N TYR A 373 -5.00 -12.04 4.35
CA TYR A 373 -5.99 -12.12 3.29
C TYR A 373 -5.83 -13.44 2.54
N GLY A 374 -6.79 -14.36 2.72
CA GLY A 374 -6.82 -15.61 1.97
C GLY A 374 -7.39 -15.39 0.57
N HIS A 375 -6.72 -15.89 -0.46
CA HIS A 375 -7.25 -15.83 -1.85
C HIS A 375 -8.16 -17.03 -2.11
N THR A 376 -9.32 -17.02 -1.45
CA THR A 376 -10.23 -18.16 -1.39
C THR A 376 -11.69 -17.76 -1.63
N ILE A 377 -11.95 -16.65 -2.32
CA ILE A 377 -13.32 -16.17 -2.55
C ILE A 377 -14.05 -17.16 -3.47
N SER A 378 -15.22 -17.64 -3.06
CA SER A 378 -15.99 -18.60 -3.86
C SER A 378 -17.46 -18.21 -4.02
N LYS A 379 -18.11 -18.70 -5.07
CA LYS A 379 -19.57 -18.57 -5.26
C LYS A 379 -20.29 -19.59 -4.37
N GLY A 380 -21.43 -19.21 -3.79
CA GLY A 380 -22.26 -20.15 -3.01
C GLY A 380 -21.72 -20.48 -1.62
N SER A 381 -20.73 -19.72 -1.12
CA SER A 381 -20.20 -19.84 0.24
C SER A 381 -20.69 -18.71 1.13
N GLU A 382 -21.98 -18.37 1.03
CA GLU A 382 -22.56 -17.24 1.74
C GLU A 382 -22.41 -17.44 3.25
N THR A 383 -21.61 -16.57 3.87
CA THR A 383 -21.52 -16.48 5.34
C THR A 383 -22.88 -16.05 5.88
N THR A 384 -23.40 -16.75 6.88
CA THR A 384 -24.67 -16.37 7.56
C THR A 384 -24.37 -15.70 8.90
N CYS A 385 -25.39 -15.11 9.55
CA CYS A 385 -25.22 -14.59 10.91
C CYS A 385 -24.71 -15.68 11.87
N SER A 386 -25.29 -16.88 11.82
CA SER A 386 -24.88 -17.99 12.70
C SER A 386 -23.48 -18.50 12.38
N SER A 387 -23.01 -18.41 11.12
CA SER A 387 -21.64 -18.76 10.77
C SER A 387 -20.60 -17.99 11.56
N CYS A 388 -20.89 -16.76 12.00
CA CYS A 388 -19.98 -15.92 12.78
C CYS A 388 -20.37 -15.83 14.26
N HIS A 389 -21.64 -15.60 14.55
CA HIS A 389 -22.12 -15.28 15.91
C HIS A 389 -22.34 -16.51 16.80
N ASP A 390 -22.60 -17.64 16.16
CA ASP A 390 -22.93 -18.93 16.78
C ASP A 390 -22.05 -20.05 16.18
N SER A 391 -20.83 -19.69 15.75
CA SER A 391 -19.83 -20.66 15.31
C SER A 391 -19.42 -21.58 16.47
N ASP A 392 -18.86 -22.74 16.16
CA ASP A 392 -18.45 -23.70 17.19
C ASP A 392 -17.39 -23.08 18.13
N ALA A 393 -16.48 -22.27 17.59
CA ALA A 393 -15.49 -21.51 18.37
C ALA A 393 -16.16 -20.53 19.35
N VAL A 394 -17.16 -19.78 18.88
CA VAL A 394 -17.88 -18.81 19.73
C VAL A 394 -18.71 -19.51 20.80
N LYS A 395 -19.32 -20.67 20.47
CA LYS A 395 -20.05 -21.49 21.43
C LYS A 395 -19.13 -22.02 22.51
N GLU A 396 -18.02 -22.65 22.13
CA GLU A 396 -17.03 -23.21 23.06
C GLU A 396 -16.50 -22.10 23.99
N TYR A 397 -16.12 -20.95 23.44
CA TYR A 397 -15.61 -19.82 24.22
C TYR A 397 -16.65 -19.25 25.19
N LYS A 398 -17.90 -19.07 24.75
CA LYS A 398 -18.97 -18.57 25.62
C LYS A 398 -19.35 -19.57 26.72
N GLU A 399 -19.11 -20.85 26.53
CA GLU A 399 -19.40 -21.90 27.51
C GLU A 399 -18.24 -22.14 28.49
N THR A 400 -17.01 -22.17 27.99
CA THR A 400 -15.83 -22.64 28.72
C THR A 400 -14.80 -21.56 29.03
N GLY A 401 -14.86 -20.42 28.32
CA GLY A 401 -13.80 -19.40 28.32
C GLY A 401 -12.60 -19.75 27.44
N THR A 402 -12.64 -20.84 26.68
CA THR A 402 -11.54 -21.28 25.80
C THR A 402 -12.02 -21.65 24.39
N MET A 403 -11.09 -21.66 23.43
CA MET A 403 -11.30 -22.17 22.06
C MET A 403 -10.21 -23.19 21.75
N THR A 404 -10.60 -24.43 21.45
CA THR A 404 -9.66 -25.48 21.05
C THR A 404 -9.43 -25.41 19.54
N LEU A 405 -8.27 -24.89 19.14
CA LEU A 405 -7.99 -24.60 17.74
C LEU A 405 -7.43 -25.80 16.99
N ALA A 406 -6.49 -26.52 17.58
CA ALA A 406 -5.84 -27.67 16.95
C ALA A 406 -5.41 -28.72 17.98
N THR A 407 -5.55 -29.99 17.64
CA THR A 407 -5.21 -31.13 18.49
C THR A 407 -4.39 -32.14 17.70
N TRP A 408 -3.29 -32.60 18.29
CA TRP A 408 -2.41 -33.62 17.75
C TRP A 408 -2.92 -35.03 18.04
N HIS A 409 -2.85 -35.90 17.03
CA HIS A 409 -3.21 -37.31 17.13
C HIS A 409 -1.96 -38.16 16.93
N ASP A 410 -1.37 -38.63 18.02
CA ASP A 410 -0.10 -39.36 17.96
C ASP A 410 -0.20 -40.70 17.23
N ALA A 411 -1.37 -41.34 17.26
CA ALA A 411 -1.60 -42.65 16.67
C ALA A 411 -1.46 -42.65 15.13
N ASP A 412 -1.84 -41.57 14.47
CA ASP A 412 -1.79 -41.44 13.01
C ASP A 412 -0.91 -40.27 12.54
N LYS A 413 -0.28 -39.55 13.48
CA LYS A 413 0.61 -38.41 13.24
C LYS A 413 -0.09 -37.29 12.47
N THR A 414 -1.36 -37.02 12.82
CA THR A 414 -2.18 -35.98 12.20
C THR A 414 -2.60 -34.88 13.17
N ILE A 415 -3.13 -33.78 12.62
CA ILE A 415 -3.77 -32.71 13.37
C ILE A 415 -5.22 -32.56 12.96
N SER A 416 -6.12 -32.50 13.93
CA SER A 416 -7.48 -32.00 13.74
C SER A 416 -7.57 -30.54 14.15
N ASN A 417 -8.31 -29.73 13.40
CA ASN A 417 -8.52 -28.32 13.72
C ASN A 417 -9.99 -27.92 13.76
N ILE A 418 -10.30 -26.86 14.50
CA ILE A 418 -11.61 -26.22 14.46
C ILE A 418 -11.90 -25.67 13.08
N LYS A 419 -13.16 -25.73 12.65
CA LYS A 419 -13.62 -25.36 11.31
C LYS A 419 -14.55 -24.14 11.39
N GLY A 420 -14.66 -23.41 10.28
CA GLY A 420 -15.52 -22.22 10.19
C GLY A 420 -14.91 -20.98 10.83
N VAL A 421 -15.75 -20.03 11.24
CA VAL A 421 -15.31 -18.70 11.69
C VAL A 421 -14.81 -18.74 13.14
N VAL A 422 -13.62 -18.22 13.37
CA VAL A 422 -12.94 -18.17 14.67
C VAL A 422 -12.56 -16.72 14.97
N PRO A 423 -13.38 -15.96 15.70
CA PRO A 423 -13.01 -14.61 16.13
C PRO A 423 -12.04 -14.67 17.30
N ILE A 424 -10.93 -13.93 17.22
CA ILE A 424 -9.91 -13.92 18.27
C ILE A 424 -10.39 -13.07 19.45
N PRO A 425 -10.55 -13.64 20.67
CA PRO A 425 -11.09 -12.93 21.81
C PRO A 425 -10.07 -12.01 22.50
N SER A 426 -10.53 -11.09 23.35
CA SER A 426 -9.66 -10.12 24.05
C SER A 426 -8.62 -10.76 24.98
N ASP A 427 -8.87 -11.97 25.49
CA ASP A 427 -8.02 -12.77 26.37
C ASP A 427 -7.37 -13.95 25.61
N TRP A 428 -7.18 -13.81 24.30
CA TRP A 428 -6.68 -14.84 23.40
C TRP A 428 -5.41 -15.54 23.86
N GLN A 429 -4.49 -14.85 24.57
CA GLN A 429 -3.25 -15.46 25.06
C GLN A 429 -3.51 -16.65 26.00
N THR A 430 -4.64 -16.66 26.70
CA THR A 430 -5.02 -17.74 27.61
C THR A 430 -6.19 -18.56 27.09
N ALA A 431 -7.08 -17.94 26.31
CA ALA A 431 -8.29 -18.57 25.81
C ALA A 431 -8.03 -19.54 24.64
N LEU A 432 -7.06 -19.25 23.78
CA LEU A 432 -6.73 -20.13 22.65
C LEU A 432 -5.92 -21.34 23.13
N LYS A 433 -6.42 -22.54 22.85
CA LYS A 433 -5.78 -23.81 23.18
C LYS A 433 -5.39 -24.55 21.91
N MET A 434 -4.16 -25.05 21.87
CA MET A 434 -3.66 -25.84 20.75
C MET A 434 -2.41 -26.64 21.09
N ASP A 435 -2.23 -27.76 20.39
CA ASP A 435 -1.06 -28.62 20.56
C ASP A 435 0.10 -28.20 19.66
N PHE A 436 1.16 -27.69 20.26
CA PHE A 436 2.43 -27.45 19.57
C PHE A 436 3.12 -28.77 19.25
N ILE A 437 3.56 -28.89 18.00
CA ILE A 437 4.31 -30.03 17.49
C ILE A 437 5.68 -29.60 16.98
N ALA A 438 6.68 -30.46 17.12
CA ALA A 438 8.01 -30.29 16.54
C ALA A 438 8.54 -31.64 16.06
N LYS A 439 9.63 -31.62 15.28
CA LYS A 439 10.31 -32.87 14.93
C LYS A 439 11.13 -33.39 16.11
N ASP A 440 11.05 -34.68 16.35
CA ASP A 440 11.86 -35.39 17.34
C ASP A 440 13.30 -35.64 16.85
N GLU A 441 14.11 -36.35 17.64
CA GLU A 441 15.49 -36.71 17.29
C GLU A 441 15.61 -37.59 16.02
N ASN A 442 14.53 -38.25 15.62
CA ASN A 442 14.46 -39.07 14.40
C ASN A 442 13.98 -38.26 13.18
N GLY A 443 13.59 -37.00 13.37
CA GLY A 443 13.03 -36.14 12.34
C GLY A 443 11.53 -36.37 12.09
N GLU A 444 10.82 -37.06 12.98
CA GLU A 444 9.38 -37.29 12.90
C GLU A 444 8.60 -36.25 13.71
N TRP A 445 7.46 -35.79 13.20
CA TRP A 445 6.58 -34.88 13.93
C TRP A 445 5.99 -35.55 15.17
N ALA A 446 6.09 -34.87 16.30
CA ALA A 446 5.57 -35.32 17.58
C ALA A 446 5.00 -34.15 18.40
N TYR A 447 4.11 -34.48 19.32
CA TYR A 447 3.64 -33.54 20.33
C TYR A 447 4.80 -33.01 21.16
N GLU A 448 4.85 -31.69 21.34
CA GLU A 448 5.80 -31.02 22.22
C GLU A 448 5.10 -30.54 23.50
N LYS A 449 4.03 -29.75 23.37
CA LYS A 449 3.21 -29.24 24.49
C LYS A 449 1.93 -28.54 24.02
N ASP A 450 1.08 -28.13 24.95
CA ASP A 450 -0.23 -27.51 24.73
C ASP A 450 -0.31 -26.03 25.14
N GLU A 451 0.83 -25.43 25.52
CA GLU A 451 0.94 -24.04 25.93
C GLU A 451 2.01 -23.28 25.13
N ALA A 452 1.74 -21.99 24.88
CA ALA A 452 2.66 -21.07 24.23
C ALA A 452 3.58 -20.41 25.28
N ASP A 453 4.91 -20.46 25.13
CA ASP A 453 5.80 -19.71 26.04
C ASP A 453 5.79 -18.21 25.74
N ALA A 454 5.57 -17.86 24.48
CA ALA A 454 5.36 -16.50 24.04
C ALA A 454 4.18 -16.42 23.07
N THR A 455 3.60 -15.23 23.02
CA THR A 455 2.50 -14.92 22.11
C THR A 455 2.77 -13.58 21.45
N GLN A 456 2.48 -13.45 20.16
CA GLN A 456 2.70 -12.23 19.39
C GLN A 456 1.44 -11.86 18.60
N MET A 457 1.04 -10.59 18.66
CA MET A 457 0.02 -10.03 17.78
C MET A 457 0.48 -8.69 17.21
N LEU A 458 0.78 -8.67 15.90
CA LEU A 458 1.20 -7.46 15.19
C LEU A 458 0.13 -7.02 14.20
N PHE A 459 -0.03 -5.71 14.03
CA PHE A 459 -0.97 -5.06 13.09
C PHE A 459 -2.46 -5.40 13.27
N ALA A 460 -2.80 -6.16 14.30
CA ALA A 460 -4.16 -6.54 14.69
C ALA A 460 -4.47 -6.20 16.15
N GLU A 461 -5.76 -6.15 16.44
CA GLU A 461 -6.37 -6.16 17.76
C GLU A 461 -7.33 -7.35 17.86
N PRO A 462 -7.57 -7.89 19.07
CA PRO A 462 -8.61 -8.87 19.27
C PRO A 462 -10.01 -8.25 19.12
N ILE A 463 -11.01 -9.13 19.06
CA ILE A 463 -12.43 -8.80 18.95
C ILE A 463 -13.11 -9.08 20.29
N ASP A 464 -14.08 -8.24 20.66
CA ASP A 464 -14.89 -8.47 21.86
C ASP A 464 -15.99 -9.52 21.59
N VAL A 465 -15.59 -10.80 21.60
CA VAL A 465 -16.48 -11.94 21.35
C VAL A 465 -17.65 -12.00 22.33
N ASN A 466 -17.47 -11.52 23.55
CA ASN A 466 -18.52 -11.48 24.57
C ASN A 466 -19.63 -10.47 24.24
N LYS A 467 -19.33 -9.42 23.46
CA LYS A 467 -20.32 -8.47 22.96
C LYS A 467 -21.00 -8.91 21.67
N MET A 468 -20.59 -10.02 21.05
CA MET A 468 -21.27 -10.53 19.86
C MET A 468 -22.67 -11.05 20.23
N PRO A 469 -23.75 -10.52 19.63
CA PRO A 469 -25.10 -11.02 19.87
C PRO A 469 -25.21 -12.50 19.48
N LYS A 470 -26.08 -13.25 20.16
CA LYS A 470 -26.43 -14.65 19.82
C LYS A 470 -27.51 -14.66 18.73
N PHE A 471 -27.50 -15.66 17.85
CA PHE A 471 -28.44 -15.76 16.73
C PHE A 471 -29.12 -17.12 16.61
#